data_AF-A0A0G0T0N7-F1
#
_entry.id   AF-A0A0G0T0N7-F1
#
_cell.length_a   1.000
_cell.length_b   1.000
_cell.length_c   1.000
_cell.angle_alpha   90.00
_cell.angle_beta   90.00
_cell.angle_gamma   90.00
#
_symmetry.space_group_name_H-M   'P 1'
#
loop_
_entity.id
_entity.type
_entity.pdbx_description
1 polymer ?
#
loop_
_entity_poly.entity_id
_entity_poly.type
_entity_poly.pdbx_seq_one_letter_code
_entity_poly.pdbx_strand_id
1 'polypeptide(L)'
;MEDEFNKIKKAVENIRLSSAEKEQMRANILRSANSGVQSPYFARSHFFAILRTHRFVPALLLALLIILGGGSVVFAEKAVPGDWLYGVKTMVNEPVAGILALTKTKKIKWEKKLIERRMDEEKTLISQNRLDEKKKNYLENRIKKSREKIDRVNKK
;
A
#
# COMPACT_ATOMS: atom_id res chain seq x y z
N MET A 1 -53.37 36.42 -37.93
CA MET A 1 -52.92 35.72 -36.71
C MET A 1 -51.40 35.73 -36.59
N GLU A 2 -50.64 35.51 -37.66
CA GLU A 2 -49.17 35.63 -37.70
C GLU A 2 -48.63 36.98 -37.17
N ASP A 3 -49.26 38.09 -37.54
CA ASP A 3 -48.77 39.44 -37.20
C ASP A 3 -48.93 39.80 -35.72
N GLU A 4 -50.04 39.39 -35.10
CA GLU A 4 -50.29 39.55 -33.66
C GLU A 4 -49.26 38.76 -32.85
N PHE A 5 -48.95 37.52 -33.26
CA PHE A 5 -47.94 36.69 -32.63
C PHE A 5 -46.53 37.28 -32.74
N ASN A 6 -46.17 37.79 -33.93
CA ASN A 6 -44.88 38.44 -34.14
C ASN A 6 -44.74 39.74 -33.33
N LYS A 7 -45.83 40.48 -33.13
CA LYS A 7 -45.87 41.68 -32.29
C LYS A 7 -45.65 41.36 -30.81
N ILE A 8 -46.30 40.30 -30.30
CA ILE A 8 -46.11 39.81 -28.93
C ILE A 8 -44.68 39.29 -28.73
N LYS A 9 -44.15 38.51 -29.67
CA LYS A 9 -42.78 38.00 -29.61
C LYS A 9 -41.75 39.14 -29.51
N LYS A 10 -41.88 40.17 -30.35
CA LYS A 10 -41.04 41.37 -30.29
C LYS A 10 -41.19 42.14 -28.98
N ALA A 11 -42.39 42.17 -28.38
CA ALA A 11 -42.60 42.81 -27.10
C ALA A 11 -41.90 42.04 -25.97
N VAL A 12 -42.02 40.71 -25.95
CA VAL A 12 -41.42 39.84 -24.93
C VAL A 12 -39.89 39.82 -25.01
N GLU A 13 -39.31 39.84 -26.21
CA GLU A 13 -37.86 39.90 -26.41
C GLU A 13 -37.21 41.18 -25.86
N ASN A 14 -37.99 42.27 -25.75
CA ASN A 14 -37.54 43.55 -25.20
C ASN A 14 -37.78 43.69 -23.68
N ILE A 15 -38.50 42.76 -23.06
CA ILE A 15 -38.66 42.72 -21.60
C ILE A 15 -37.37 42.16 -21.02
N ARG A 16 -36.51 43.07 -20.54
CA ARG A 16 -35.32 42.75 -19.78
C ARG A 16 -35.58 43.07 -18.31
N LEU A 17 -35.13 42.19 -17.43
CA LEU A 17 -35.07 42.50 -16.01
C LEU A 17 -34.16 43.72 -15.80
N SER A 18 -34.61 44.65 -14.97
CA SER A 18 -33.74 45.70 -14.48
C SER A 18 -32.60 45.11 -13.65
N SER A 19 -31.49 45.85 -13.54
CA SER A 19 -30.36 45.43 -12.70
C SER A 19 -30.77 45.18 -11.25
N ALA A 20 -31.71 45.98 -10.73
CA ALA A 20 -32.23 45.86 -9.37
C ALA A 20 -33.03 44.57 -9.16
N GLU A 21 -33.94 44.22 -10.09
CA GLU A 21 -34.69 42.96 -10.02
C GLU A 21 -33.77 41.74 -10.12
N LYS A 22 -32.76 41.82 -10.98
CA LYS A 22 -31.75 40.76 -11.12
C LYS A 22 -30.94 40.57 -9.84
N GLU A 23 -30.61 41.66 -9.16
CA GLU A 23 -29.87 41.64 -7.90
C GLU A 23 -30.72 41.07 -6.76
N GLN A 24 -32.00 41.46 -6.68
CA GLN A 24 -32.95 40.88 -5.72
C GLN A 24 -33.13 39.36 -5.94
N MET A 25 -33.24 38.93 -7.19
CA MET A 25 -33.34 37.51 -7.52
C MET A 25 -32.06 36.75 -7.12
N ARG A 26 -30.89 37.31 -7.38
CA ARG A 26 -29.61 36.74 -6.97
C ARG A 26 -29.49 36.64 -5.46
N ALA A 27 -29.89 37.68 -4.72
CA ALA A 27 -29.89 37.68 -3.26
C ALA A 27 -30.79 36.57 -2.68
N ASN A 28 -31.98 36.37 -3.28
CA ASN A 28 -32.90 35.30 -2.88
C ASN A 28 -32.33 33.91 -3.17
N ILE A 29 -31.67 33.70 -4.33
CA ILE A 29 -31.01 32.44 -4.66
C ILE A 29 -29.86 32.17 -3.69
N LEU A 30 -29.02 33.17 -3.39
CA LEU A 30 -27.91 33.00 -2.46
C LEU A 30 -28.40 32.71 -1.03
N ARG A 31 -29.49 33.35 -0.60
CA ARG A 31 -30.15 33.07 0.68
C ARG A 31 -30.67 31.62 0.74
N SER A 32 -31.21 31.10 -0.37
CA SER A 32 -31.64 29.71 -0.47
C SER A 32 -30.48 28.72 -0.62
N ALA A 33 -29.40 29.08 -1.33
CA ALA A 33 -28.21 28.24 -1.49
C ALA A 33 -27.46 28.03 -0.16
N ASN A 34 -27.51 29.02 0.73
CA ASN A 34 -26.98 28.90 2.10
C ASN A 34 -27.92 28.16 3.07
N SER A 35 -29.17 27.86 2.68
CA SER A 35 -29.98 26.88 3.41
C SER A 35 -29.46 25.50 3.01
N GLY A 36 -28.56 24.95 3.82
CA GLY A 36 -27.76 23.76 3.51
C GLY A 36 -28.57 22.49 3.27
N VAL A 37 -29.19 22.38 2.10
CA VAL A 37 -29.79 21.13 1.61
C VAL A 37 -28.64 20.17 1.29
N GLN A 38 -28.34 19.31 2.26
CA GLN A 38 -27.36 18.25 2.09
C GLN A 38 -27.85 17.31 0.99
N SER A 39 -27.04 17.15 -0.06
CA SER A 39 -27.33 16.23 -1.16
C SER A 39 -27.42 14.79 -0.62
N PRO A 40 -28.52 14.05 -0.86
CA PRO A 40 -28.62 12.64 -0.50
C PRO A 40 -27.68 11.75 -1.33
N TYR A 41 -27.15 12.27 -2.45
CA TYR A 41 -26.19 11.57 -3.31
C TYR A 41 -24.74 11.71 -2.84
N PHE A 42 -24.43 12.69 -1.98
CA PHE A 42 -23.19 12.68 -1.20
C PHE A 42 -23.36 11.75 0.01
N ALA A 43 -23.74 10.51 -0.27
CA ALA A 43 -23.83 9.45 0.72
C ALA A 43 -22.46 9.29 1.36
N ARG A 44 -22.41 9.65 2.64
CA ARG A 44 -21.34 9.46 3.61
C ARG A 44 -20.79 8.05 3.48
N SER A 45 -19.78 7.85 2.62
CA SER A 45 -19.08 6.59 2.47
C SER A 45 -18.67 6.11 3.87
N HIS A 46 -19.31 5.04 4.33
CA HIS A 46 -19.01 4.46 5.64
C HIS A 46 -17.56 3.96 5.69
N PHE A 47 -16.99 3.65 4.52
CA PHE A 47 -15.58 3.35 4.34
C PHE A 47 -14.68 4.51 4.77
N PHE A 48 -14.95 5.74 4.32
CA PHE A 48 -14.17 6.92 4.71
C PHE A 48 -14.54 7.47 6.09
N ALA A 49 -15.74 7.19 6.61
CA ALA A 49 -16.14 7.56 7.96
C ALA A 49 -15.38 6.74 9.04
N ILE A 50 -15.18 5.44 8.79
CA ILE A 50 -14.33 4.56 9.62
C ILE A 50 -12.86 4.99 9.59
N LEU A 51 -12.37 5.42 8.43
CA LEU A 51 -10.99 5.92 8.30
C LEU A 51 -10.76 7.28 9.00
N ARG A 52 -11.84 8.05 9.23
CA ARG A 52 -11.77 9.38 9.88
C ARG A 52 -11.74 9.30 11.41
N THR A 53 -12.24 8.22 12.00
CA THR A 53 -12.19 8.03 13.45
C THR A 53 -10.86 7.39 13.84
N HIS A 54 -9.86 8.21 14.18
CA HIS A 54 -8.53 7.76 14.67
C HIS A 54 -8.56 6.84 15.90
N ARG A 55 -9.74 6.61 16.49
CA ARG A 55 -9.99 5.72 17.63
C ARG A 55 -9.47 4.29 17.40
N PHE A 56 -9.54 3.78 16.17
CA PHE A 56 -9.15 2.40 15.84
C PHE A 56 -7.79 2.27 15.15
N VAL A 57 -7.15 3.39 14.76
CA VAL A 57 -5.81 3.39 14.15
C VAL A 57 -4.75 2.70 15.02
N PRO A 58 -4.65 2.94 16.34
CA PRO A 58 -3.65 2.25 17.16
C PRO A 58 -3.92 0.75 17.29
N ALA A 59 -5.19 0.33 17.35
CA ALA A 59 -5.56 -1.08 17.40
C ALA A 59 -5.30 -1.79 16.07
N LEU A 60 -5.56 -1.12 14.94
CA LEU A 60 -5.24 -1.61 13.60
C LEU A 60 -3.73 -1.73 13.41
N LEU A 61 -2.95 -0.72 13.82
CA LEU A 61 -1.50 -0.76 13.79
C LEU A 61 -0.93 -1.87 14.67
N LEU A 62 -1.48 -2.07 15.87
CA LEU A 62 -1.08 -3.16 16.75
C LEU A 62 -1.44 -4.53 16.15
N ALA A 63 -2.63 -4.68 15.57
CA ALA A 63 -3.02 -5.90 14.86
C ALA A 63 -2.10 -6.17 13.67
N LEU A 64 -1.77 -5.14 12.88
CA LEU A 64 -0.82 -5.23 11.78
C LEU A 64 0.58 -5.63 12.28
N LEU A 65 1.05 -5.03 13.38
CA LEU A 65 2.32 -5.38 14.02
C LEU A 65 2.33 -6.80 14.59
N ILE A 66 1.20 -7.31 15.09
CA ILE A 66 1.08 -8.70 15.58
C ILE A 66 1.05 -9.68 14.41
N ILE A 67 0.31 -9.37 13.33
CA ILE A 67 0.23 -10.18 12.10
C ILE A 67 1.60 -10.23 11.39
N LEU A 68 2.27 -9.07 11.29
CA LEU A 68 3.57 -8.94 10.62
C LEU A 68 4.75 -9.35 11.53
N GLY A 69 4.63 -9.18 12.85
CA GLY A 69 5.76 -9.31 13.79
C GLY A 69 5.70 -10.50 14.74
N GLY A 70 4.51 -11.01 15.09
CA GLY A 70 4.37 -11.99 16.17
C GLY A 70 4.30 -13.45 15.74
N GLY A 71 3.41 -13.78 14.78
CA GLY A 71 3.13 -15.18 14.41
C GLY A 71 3.89 -15.68 13.18
N SER A 72 4.06 -14.83 12.17
CA SER A 72 4.57 -15.23 10.85
C SER A 72 6.09 -15.35 10.78
N VAL A 73 6.83 -14.68 11.67
CA VAL A 73 8.30 -14.63 11.67
C VAL A 73 8.91 -16.02 11.91
N VAL A 74 8.34 -16.79 12.84
CA VAL A 74 8.83 -18.14 13.18
C VAL A 74 8.59 -19.14 12.05
N PHE A 75 7.42 -19.07 11.40
CA PHE A 75 7.13 -19.93 10.25
C PHE A 75 7.92 -19.52 9.00
N ALA A 76 8.15 -18.22 8.80
CA ALA A 76 9.00 -17.73 7.71
C ALA A 76 10.46 -18.18 7.86
N GLU A 77 10.97 -18.34 9.09
CA GLU A 77 12.35 -18.83 9.29
C GLU A 77 12.54 -20.28 8.82
N LYS A 78 11.51 -21.13 8.94
CA LYS A 78 11.54 -22.52 8.46
C LYS A 78 11.17 -22.69 6.98
N ALA A 79 10.67 -21.63 6.33
CA ALA A 79 10.27 -21.69 4.94
C ALA A 79 11.46 -21.99 4.00
N VAL A 80 11.22 -22.83 3.00
CA VAL A 80 12.16 -23.19 1.91
C VAL A 80 11.70 -22.58 0.58
N PRO A 81 12.58 -22.52 -0.45
CA PRO A 81 12.18 -22.04 -1.78
C PRO A 81 10.90 -22.71 -2.30
N GLY A 82 9.91 -21.89 -2.66
CA GLY A 82 8.60 -22.34 -3.12
C GLY A 82 7.51 -22.32 -2.06
N ASP A 83 7.84 -22.11 -0.78
CA ASP A 83 6.85 -21.85 0.26
C ASP A 83 6.37 -20.39 0.22
N TRP A 84 5.10 -20.16 0.54
CA TRP A 84 4.49 -18.82 0.53
C TRP A 84 5.27 -17.77 1.32
N LEU A 85 5.72 -18.12 2.53
CA LEU A 85 6.42 -17.20 3.43
C LEU A 85 7.93 -17.07 3.13
N TYR A 86 8.44 -17.75 2.10
CA TYR A 86 9.85 -17.65 1.74
C TYR A 86 10.23 -16.26 1.20
N GLY A 87 9.28 -15.59 0.55
CA GLY A 87 9.43 -14.18 0.17
C GLY A 87 9.66 -13.29 1.40
N VAL A 88 8.85 -13.48 2.45
CA VAL A 88 8.99 -12.73 3.71
C VAL A 88 10.35 -13.00 4.37
N LYS A 89 10.79 -14.27 4.40
CA LYS A 89 12.11 -14.66 4.92
C LYS A 89 13.24 -13.89 4.24
N THR A 90 13.25 -13.89 2.91
CA THR A 90 14.37 -13.38 2.12
C THR A 90 14.32 -11.88 1.82
N MET A 91 13.13 -11.28 1.79
CA MET A 91 12.93 -9.86 1.45
C MET A 91 12.77 -8.96 2.68
N VAL A 92 12.35 -9.52 3.83
CA VAL A 92 12.09 -8.75 5.05
C VAL A 92 13.01 -9.17 6.18
N ASN A 93 12.88 -10.42 6.65
CA ASN A 93 13.55 -10.86 7.88
C ASN A 93 15.08 -10.83 7.75
N GLU A 94 15.60 -11.39 6.65
CA GLU A 94 17.05 -11.45 6.42
C GLU A 94 17.70 -10.07 6.20
N PRO A 95 17.16 -9.16 5.36
CA PRO A 95 17.70 -7.82 5.24
C PRO A 95 17.70 -7.05 6.55
N VAL A 96 16.60 -7.10 7.32
CA VAL A 96 16.50 -6.43 8.63
C VAL A 96 17.58 -6.94 9.58
N ALA A 97 17.72 -8.26 9.72
CA ALA A 97 18.76 -8.85 10.55
C ALA A 97 20.19 -8.52 10.05
N GLY A 98 20.38 -8.42 8.73
CA GLY A 98 21.65 -8.02 8.12
C GLY A 98 22.03 -6.56 8.38
N ILE A 99 21.06 -5.65 8.43
CA ILE A 99 21.28 -4.23 8.76
C ILE A 99 21.74 -4.09 10.22
N LEU A 100 21.22 -4.91 11.13
CA LEU A 100 21.62 -4.92 12.55
C LEU A 100 23.06 -5.42 12.78
N ALA A 101 23.70 -6.04 11.78
CA ALA A 101 25.09 -6.43 11.83
C ALA A 101 26.03 -5.23 11.57
N LEU A 102 26.22 -4.38 12.58
CA LEU A 102 26.95 -3.10 12.42
C LEU A 102 28.46 -3.24 12.20
N THR A 103 29.10 -4.24 12.83
CA THR A 103 30.57 -4.44 12.76
C THR A 103 30.98 -5.37 11.63
N LYS A 104 32.22 -5.27 11.13
CA LYS A 104 32.77 -6.17 10.08
C LYS A 104 32.61 -7.65 10.47
N THR A 105 32.97 -8.00 11.71
CA THR A 105 32.85 -9.36 12.25
C THR A 105 31.41 -9.86 12.27
N LYS A 106 30.45 -9.01 12.69
CA LYS A 106 29.02 -9.35 12.68
C LYS A 106 28.49 -9.52 11.26
N LYS A 107 28.92 -8.71 10.29
CA LYS A 107 28.53 -8.84 8.87
C LYS A 107 29.00 -10.16 8.28
N ILE A 108 30.27 -10.52 8.52
CA ILE A 108 30.82 -11.81 8.07
C ILE A 108 30.06 -12.97 8.72
N LYS A 109 29.82 -12.91 10.04
CA LYS A 109 29.06 -13.94 10.75
C LYS A 109 27.64 -14.08 10.19
N TRP A 110 26.99 -12.97 9.86
CA TRP A 110 25.66 -12.96 9.26
C TRP A 110 25.64 -13.62 7.87
N GLU A 111 26.57 -13.26 6.99
CA GLU A 111 26.66 -13.85 5.65
C GLU A 111 27.04 -15.35 5.71
N LYS A 112 27.90 -15.77 6.66
CA LYS A 112 28.16 -17.20 6.92
C LYS A 112 26.88 -17.94 7.34
N LYS A 113 26.10 -17.36 8.26
CA LYS A 113 24.80 -17.91 8.68
C LYS A 113 23.83 -18.05 7.51
N LEU A 114 23.84 -17.12 6.55
CA LEU A 114 23.01 -17.23 5.35
C LEU A 114 23.46 -18.40 4.45
N ILE A 115 24.76 -18.65 4.32
CA ILE A 115 25.29 -19.81 3.57
C ILE A 115 24.83 -21.12 4.22
N GLU A 116 25.03 -21.26 5.54
CA GLU A 116 24.59 -22.43 6.30
C GLU A 116 23.09 -22.68 6.12
N ARG A 117 22.27 -21.62 6.22
CA ARG A 117 20.83 -21.70 5.99
C ARG A 117 20.46 -22.20 4.59
N ARG A 118 21.16 -21.78 3.53
CA ARG A 118 20.88 -22.29 2.17
C ARG A 118 21.20 -23.77 2.03
N MET A 119 22.27 -24.24 2.69
CA MET A 119 22.61 -25.66 2.73
C MET A 119 21.53 -26.47 3.47
N ASP A 120 20.98 -25.94 4.56
CA ASP A 120 19.90 -26.62 5.28
C ASP A 120 18.56 -26.59 4.53
N GLU A 121 18.28 -25.50 3.80
CA GLU A 121 17.13 -25.44 2.88
C GLU A 121 17.24 -26.47 1.76
N GLU A 122 18.44 -26.66 1.21
CA GLU A 122 18.70 -27.71 0.21
C GLU A 122 18.43 -29.10 0.79
N LYS A 123 18.97 -29.41 1.98
CA LYS A 123 18.69 -30.68 2.68
C LYS A 123 17.19 -30.90 2.91
N THR A 124 16.47 -29.84 3.28
CA THR A 124 15.02 -29.89 3.53
C THR A 124 14.25 -30.13 2.23
N LEU A 125 14.67 -29.52 1.12
CA LEU A 125 14.07 -29.79 -0.18
C LEU A 125 14.35 -31.22 -0.67
N ILE A 126 15.55 -31.75 -0.40
CA ILE A 126 15.89 -33.15 -0.70
C ILE A 126 15.02 -34.10 0.11
N SER A 127 14.89 -33.89 1.43
CA SER A 127 14.10 -34.76 2.30
C SER A 127 12.61 -34.74 1.96
N GLN A 128 12.11 -33.62 1.42
CA GLN A 128 10.73 -33.48 0.96
C GLN A 128 10.53 -33.92 -0.50
N ASN A 129 11.57 -34.37 -1.20
CA ASN A 129 11.55 -34.68 -2.64
C ASN A 129 11.03 -33.51 -3.51
N ARG A 130 11.32 -32.27 -3.09
CA ARG A 130 10.90 -31.01 -3.73
C ARG A 130 12.05 -30.26 -4.40
N LEU A 131 13.27 -30.81 -4.37
CA LEU A 131 14.43 -30.20 -5.03
C LEU A 131 14.34 -30.39 -6.55
N ASP A 132 14.34 -29.28 -7.27
CA ASP A 132 14.47 -29.24 -8.72
C ASP A 132 15.69 -28.40 -9.11
N GLU A 133 16.10 -28.47 -10.38
CA GLU A 133 17.28 -27.76 -10.89
C GLU A 133 17.17 -26.24 -10.74
N LYS A 134 15.96 -25.68 -10.87
CA LYS A 134 15.73 -24.23 -10.69
C LYS A 134 15.98 -23.81 -9.25
N LYS A 135 15.47 -24.56 -8.27
CA LYS A 135 15.66 -24.30 -6.84
C LYS A 135 17.12 -24.51 -6.44
N LYS A 136 17.80 -25.53 -6.98
CA LYS A 136 19.21 -25.78 -6.74
C LYS A 136 20.06 -24.60 -7.23
N ASN A 137 19.91 -24.21 -8.49
CA ASN A 137 20.61 -23.06 -9.07
C ASN A 137 20.30 -21.75 -8.33
N TYR A 138 19.07 -21.58 -7.87
CA TYR A 138 18.69 -20.43 -7.05
C TYR A 138 19.46 -20.39 -5.73
N LEU A 139 19.52 -21.50 -4.99
CA LEU A 139 20.25 -21.59 -3.71
C LEU A 139 21.75 -21.39 -3.90
N GLU A 140 22.36 -22.01 -4.91
CA GLU A 140 23.78 -21.84 -5.24
C GLU A 140 24.13 -20.38 -5.55
N ASN A 141 23.28 -19.69 -6.33
CA ASN A 141 23.45 -18.27 -6.60
C ASN A 141 23.36 -17.42 -5.33
N ARG A 142 22.48 -17.77 -4.37
CA ARG A 142 22.40 -17.07 -3.08
C ARG A 142 23.66 -17.29 -2.25
N ILE A 143 24.19 -18.52 -2.21
CA ILE A 143 25.45 -18.84 -1.54
C ILE A 143 26.61 -18.04 -2.14
N LYS A 144 26.71 -18.01 -3.47
CA LYS A 144 27.73 -17.22 -4.19
C LYS A 144 27.68 -15.74 -3.82
N LYS A 145 26.48 -15.14 -3.83
CA LYS A 145 26.28 -13.73 -3.43
C LYS A 145 26.73 -13.46 -1.98
N SER A 146 26.48 -14.38 -1.06
CA SER A 146 26.94 -14.23 0.33
C SER A 146 28.46 -14.34 0.46
N ARG A 147 29.11 -15.24 -0.31
CA ARG A 147 30.58 -15.31 -0.37
C ARG A 147 31.20 -14.02 -0.89
N GLU A 148 30.68 -13.49 -2.01
CA GLU A 148 31.15 -12.21 -2.57
C GLU A 148 30.99 -11.04 -1.59
N LYS A 149 29.96 -11.05 -0.74
CA LYS A 149 29.80 -10.04 0.32
C LYS A 149 30.84 -10.18 1.42
N ILE A 150 31.15 -11.41 1.84
CA ILE A 150 32.22 -11.67 2.82
C ILE A 150 33.55 -11.12 2.29
N ASP A 151 33.90 -11.43 1.04
CA ASP A 151 35.15 -10.96 0.42
C ASP A 151 35.21 -9.44 0.34
N ARG A 152 34.10 -8.78 0.00
CA ARG A 152 34.00 -7.32 0.00
C ARG A 152 34.15 -6.69 1.38
N VAL A 153 33.66 -7.35 2.43
CA VAL A 153 33.81 -6.87 3.81
C VAL A 153 35.25 -7.06 4.30
N ASN A 154 35.93 -8.13 3.88
CA ASN A 154 37.34 -8.38 4.22
C ASN A 154 38.31 -7.43 3.52
N LYS A 155 37.98 -6.96 2.31
CA LYS A 155 38.79 -6.00 1.55
C LYS A 155 38.67 -4.54 2.03
N LYS A 156 37.64 -4.22 2.81
CA LYS A 156 37.43 -2.90 3.44
C LYS A 156 38.02 -2.89 4.82
#